data_AF-A0A397SZQ0-F1
#
_entry.id   AF-A0A397SZQ0-F1
#
_cell.length_a   1.000
_cell.length_b   1.000
_cell.length_c   1.000
_cell.angle_alpha   90.00
_cell.angle_beta   90.00
_cell.angle_gamma   90.00
#
_symmetry.space_group_name_H-M   'P 1'
#
loop_
_entity.id
_entity.type
_entity.pdbx_description
1 polymer ?
#
loop_
_entity_poly.entity_id
_entity_poly.type
_entity_poly.pdbx_seq_one_letter_code
_entity_poly.pdbx_strand_id
1 'polypeptide(L)'
;MKNINQLKNKADWLVQKRNKELRLNIDTYDFIMLRNEEANLETSTKNSKIRSYRIKNLLEELPTLEIINRRNEDKINNRCMRCKMESESWSHVWECDMNTYTLYDIVNKNILTNIGNLKTKNIYVNEERWKDRIIKILLEKSSIKSNQLIIHDCIKGIFNKRLTEIDRNKEIKYEMEKLIQGIALGVKEKIWRD
;
A
#
# COMPACT_ATOMS: atom_id res chain seq x y z
N MET A 1 -25.55 9.48 17.99
CA MET A 1 -25.17 8.08 18.29
C MET A 1 -24.33 7.38 17.21
N LYS A 2 -24.71 7.40 15.91
CA LYS A 2 -23.94 6.72 14.83
C LYS A 2 -22.45 7.13 14.74
N ASN A 3 -22.17 8.42 14.83
CA ASN A 3 -20.79 8.93 14.75
C ASN A 3 -19.92 8.47 15.94
N ILE A 4 -20.53 8.36 17.14
CA ILE A 4 -19.87 7.88 18.36
C ILE A 4 -19.49 6.40 18.22
N ASN A 5 -20.39 5.56 17.70
CA ASN A 5 -20.10 4.14 17.50
C ASN A 5 -19.01 3.90 16.44
N GLN A 6 -18.98 4.70 15.37
CA GLN A 6 -17.91 4.62 14.36
C GLN A 6 -16.54 5.00 14.94
N LEU A 7 -16.49 6.07 15.74
CA LEU A 7 -15.26 6.48 16.43
C LEU A 7 -14.81 5.42 17.44
N LYS A 8 -15.75 4.84 18.20
CA LYS A 8 -15.48 3.76 19.15
C LYS A 8 -14.90 2.52 18.46
N ASN A 9 -15.55 2.03 17.40
CA ASN A 9 -15.08 0.87 16.65
C ASN A 9 -13.67 1.09 16.04
N LYS A 10 -13.40 2.32 15.57
CA LYS A 10 -12.07 2.70 15.07
C LYS A 10 -11.02 2.67 16.20
N ALA A 11 -11.35 3.24 17.36
CA ALA A 11 -10.47 3.23 18.53
C ALA A 11 -10.20 1.80 18.99
N ASP A 12 -11.25 0.99 19.15
CA ASP A 12 -11.18 -0.41 19.58
C ASP A 12 -10.33 -1.27 18.62
N TRP A 13 -10.41 -1.01 17.31
CA TRP A 13 -9.55 -1.68 16.33
C TRP A 13 -8.08 -1.22 16.45
N LEU A 14 -7.81 0.08 16.56
CA LEU A 14 -6.44 0.61 16.67
C LEU A 14 -5.70 0.15 17.93
N VAL A 15 -6.40 -0.07 19.05
CA VAL A 15 -5.78 -0.50 20.31
C VAL A 15 -5.45 -2.00 20.36
N GLN A 16 -5.86 -2.78 19.35
CA GLN A 16 -5.51 -4.21 19.28
C GLN A 16 -3.99 -4.36 19.22
N LYS A 17 -3.43 -5.33 19.97
CA LYS A 17 -1.98 -5.57 20.05
C LYS A 17 -1.33 -5.72 18.67
N ARG A 18 -2.03 -6.38 17.73
CA ARG A 18 -1.60 -6.55 16.33
C ARG A 18 -1.52 -5.24 15.51
N ASN A 19 -2.24 -4.21 15.94
CA ASN A 19 -2.32 -2.90 15.27
C ASN A 19 -1.49 -1.83 16.00
N LYS A 20 -0.77 -2.20 17.07
CA LYS A 20 -0.09 -1.26 17.97
C LYS A 20 0.95 -0.38 17.26
N GLU A 21 1.51 -0.87 16.16
CA GLU A 21 2.49 -0.16 15.32
C GLU A 21 1.83 0.76 14.27
N LEU A 22 0.52 0.57 14.00
CA LEU A 22 -0.21 1.31 12.97
C LEU A 22 -0.68 2.67 13.48
N ARG A 23 0.14 3.69 13.29
CA ARG A 23 -0.30 5.11 13.38
C ARG A 23 -0.76 5.61 12.01
N LEU A 24 -1.96 5.20 11.60
CA LEU A 24 -2.52 5.56 10.29
C LEU A 24 -2.99 7.02 10.25
N ASN A 25 -2.62 7.75 9.19
CA ASN A 25 -3.25 9.02 8.89
C ASN A 25 -4.67 8.81 8.29
N ILE A 26 -5.42 9.90 8.16
CA ILE A 26 -6.80 9.87 7.66
C ILE A 26 -6.87 9.36 6.22
N ASP A 27 -5.92 9.76 5.36
CA ASP A 27 -5.87 9.37 3.95
C ASP A 27 -5.69 7.85 3.77
N THR A 28 -4.81 7.25 4.57
CA THR A 28 -4.62 5.79 4.61
C THR A 28 -5.90 5.09 5.04
N TYR A 29 -6.58 5.61 6.06
CA TYR A 29 -7.83 5.03 6.52
C TYR A 29 -8.93 5.12 5.46
N ASP A 30 -9.08 6.27 4.82
CA ASP A 30 -10.10 6.49 3.79
C ASP A 30 -9.85 5.63 2.55
N PHE A 31 -8.59 5.46 2.15
CA PHE A 31 -8.20 4.49 1.14
C PHE A 31 -8.59 3.07 1.55
N ILE A 32 -8.15 2.57 2.71
CA ILE A 32 -8.44 1.19 3.12
C ILE A 32 -9.96 0.93 3.20
N MET A 33 -10.71 1.93 3.68
CA MET A 33 -12.15 1.80 3.89
C MET A 33 -13.01 2.13 2.66
N LEU A 34 -12.41 2.45 1.51
CA LEU A 34 -13.12 2.85 0.28
C LEU A 34 -14.04 4.06 0.47
N ARG A 35 -13.72 4.96 1.40
CA ARG A 35 -14.60 6.10 1.72
C ARG A 35 -14.75 7.10 0.59
N ASN A 36 -13.77 7.15 -0.31
CA ASN A 36 -13.81 8.01 -1.50
C ASN A 36 -14.52 7.34 -2.69
N GLU A 37 -14.84 6.04 -2.58
CA GLU A 37 -15.40 5.23 -3.67
C GLU A 37 -16.87 4.83 -3.42
N GLU A 38 -17.43 5.10 -2.22
CA GLU A 38 -18.80 4.76 -1.85
C GLU A 38 -19.58 5.98 -1.36
N ALA A 39 -20.75 6.23 -1.98
CA ALA A 39 -21.73 7.23 -1.52
C ALA A 39 -22.74 6.67 -0.51
N ASN A 40 -22.90 5.34 -0.45
CA ASN A 40 -23.98 4.67 0.26
C ASN A 40 -23.44 3.77 1.39
N LEU A 41 -24.24 3.52 2.42
CA LEU A 41 -23.89 2.67 3.56
C LEU A 41 -23.98 1.15 3.25
N GLU A 42 -24.24 0.78 2.00
CA GLU A 42 -24.38 -0.61 1.57
C GLU A 42 -23.05 -1.13 0.99
N THR A 43 -22.56 -2.23 1.56
CA THR A 43 -21.32 -2.87 1.09
C THR A 43 -21.66 -3.99 0.10
N SER A 44 -21.26 -3.81 -1.16
CA SER A 44 -21.30 -4.92 -2.14
C SER A 44 -20.28 -6.01 -1.79
N THR A 45 -20.51 -7.24 -2.25
CA THR A 45 -19.54 -8.35 -2.11
C THR A 45 -18.18 -7.98 -2.71
N LYS A 46 -18.16 -7.23 -3.83
CA LYS A 46 -16.95 -6.73 -4.46
C LYS A 46 -16.17 -5.81 -3.52
N ASN A 47 -16.84 -4.82 -2.94
CA ASN A 47 -16.19 -3.85 -2.05
C ASN A 47 -15.72 -4.49 -0.75
N SER A 48 -16.48 -5.47 -0.23
CA SER A 48 -16.06 -6.28 0.92
C SER A 48 -14.74 -7.02 0.65
N LYS A 49 -14.60 -7.66 -0.53
CA LYS A 49 -13.36 -8.31 -0.94
C LYS A 49 -12.19 -7.33 -1.04
N ILE A 50 -12.41 -6.14 -1.61
CA ILE A 50 -11.37 -5.10 -1.72
C ILE A 50 -10.92 -4.63 -0.33
N ARG A 51 -11.85 -4.33 0.58
CA ARG A 51 -11.53 -3.96 1.96
C ARG A 51 -10.78 -5.05 2.69
N SER A 52 -11.25 -6.30 2.58
CA SER A 52 -10.60 -7.46 3.21
C SER A 52 -9.16 -7.59 2.74
N TYR A 53 -8.91 -7.44 1.43
CA TYR A 53 -7.56 -7.41 0.88
C TYR A 53 -6.74 -6.25 1.45
N ARG A 54 -7.23 -5.00 1.38
CA ARG A 54 -6.48 -3.81 1.84
C ARG A 54 -6.11 -3.92 3.33
N ILE A 55 -7.04 -4.42 4.17
CA ILE A 55 -6.80 -4.65 5.60
C ILE A 55 -5.75 -5.76 5.81
N LYS A 56 -5.90 -6.93 5.17
CA LYS A 56 -4.94 -8.03 5.30
C LYS A 56 -3.56 -7.62 4.81
N ASN A 57 -3.47 -6.86 3.72
CA ASN A 57 -2.22 -6.37 3.19
C ASN A 57 -1.55 -5.36 4.14
N LEU A 58 -2.31 -4.41 4.70
CA LEU A 58 -1.81 -3.47 5.70
C LEU A 58 -1.20 -4.20 6.90
N LEU A 59 -1.85 -5.27 7.36
CA LEU A 59 -1.44 -6.08 8.51
C LEU A 59 -0.38 -7.13 8.18
N GLU A 60 0.03 -7.26 6.91
CA GLU A 60 0.90 -8.34 6.44
C GLU A 60 0.33 -9.75 6.72
N GLU A 61 -1.00 -9.87 6.75
CA GLU A 61 -1.75 -11.12 6.99
C GLU A 61 -2.35 -11.68 5.69
N LEU A 62 -1.81 -11.28 4.54
CA LEU A 62 -2.11 -11.97 3.28
C LEU A 62 -1.75 -13.46 3.40
N PRO A 63 -2.46 -14.35 2.69
CA PRO A 63 -2.27 -15.80 2.81
C PRO A 63 -0.98 -16.27 2.13
N THR A 64 0.19 -15.83 2.61
CA THR A 64 1.49 -16.37 2.20
C THR A 64 1.73 -17.73 2.83
N LEU A 65 2.64 -18.54 2.27
CA LEU A 65 2.98 -19.84 2.89
C LEU A 65 3.49 -19.69 4.33
N GLU A 66 4.18 -18.59 4.66
CA GLU A 66 4.57 -18.30 6.05
C GLU A 66 3.34 -18.19 6.97
N ILE A 67 2.31 -17.45 6.56
CA ILE A 67 1.08 -17.27 7.35
C ILE A 67 0.26 -18.55 7.42
N ILE A 68 0.17 -19.31 6.31
CA ILE A 68 -0.53 -20.59 6.26
C ILE A 68 0.12 -21.60 7.21
N ASN A 69 1.45 -21.74 7.15
CA ASN A 69 2.20 -22.64 8.02
C ASN A 69 2.16 -22.24 9.50
N ARG A 70 1.97 -20.96 9.80
CA ARG A 70 1.78 -20.51 11.19
C ARG A 70 0.43 -20.94 11.76
N ARG A 71 -0.57 -21.17 10.92
CA ARG A 71 -1.94 -21.54 11.31
C ARG A 71 -2.20 -23.04 11.33
N ASN A 72 -1.40 -23.82 10.59
CA ASN A 72 -1.52 -25.27 10.49
C ASN A 72 -0.42 -25.96 11.32
N GLU A 73 -0.75 -27.06 11.98
CA GLU A 73 0.22 -27.87 12.74
C GLU A 73 1.19 -28.62 11.81
N ASP A 74 0.71 -29.02 10.63
CA ASP A 74 1.51 -29.64 9.58
C ASP A 74 2.31 -28.58 8.83
N LYS A 75 3.62 -28.51 9.10
CA LYS A 75 4.54 -27.60 8.42
C LYS A 75 4.72 -28.02 6.96
N ILE A 76 4.00 -27.39 6.05
CA ILE A 76 4.23 -27.50 4.61
C ILE A 76 5.54 -26.78 4.27
N ASN A 77 6.20 -27.18 3.19
CA ASN A 77 7.33 -26.43 2.64
C ASN A 77 6.95 -24.94 2.48
N ASN A 78 7.72 -24.03 3.08
CA ASN A 78 7.45 -22.60 3.06
C ASN A 78 8.13 -21.86 1.89
N ARG A 79 8.80 -22.57 0.98
CA ARG A 79 9.46 -21.97 -0.19
C ARG A 79 8.43 -21.37 -1.14
N CYS A 80 8.70 -20.16 -1.61
CA CYS A 80 7.85 -19.43 -2.54
C CYS A 80 7.49 -20.27 -3.76
N MET A 81 6.21 -20.29 -4.11
CA MET A 81 5.72 -21.07 -5.24
C MET A 81 6.29 -20.61 -6.58
N ARG A 82 6.76 -19.35 -6.66
CA ARG A 82 7.33 -18.74 -7.86
C ARG A 82 8.81 -19.10 -8.03
N CYS A 83 9.67 -18.69 -7.10
CA CYS A 83 11.12 -18.93 -7.21
C CYS A 83 11.57 -20.30 -6.70
N LYS A 84 10.79 -20.95 -5.81
CA LYS A 84 11.11 -22.23 -5.15
C LYS A 84 12.42 -22.22 -4.36
N MET A 85 12.99 -21.04 -4.07
CA MET A 85 14.27 -20.85 -3.39
C MET A 85 14.06 -20.28 -1.98
N GLU A 86 13.55 -19.06 -1.91
CA GLU A 86 13.35 -18.30 -0.68
C GLU A 86 12.02 -18.64 0.01
N SER A 87 11.91 -18.36 1.31
CA SER A 87 10.65 -18.51 2.03
C SER A 87 9.61 -17.47 1.59
N GLU A 88 8.36 -17.90 1.40
CA GLU A 88 7.25 -17.01 1.01
C GLU A 88 6.73 -16.21 2.20
N SER A 89 7.47 -15.15 2.53
CA SER A 89 7.04 -14.10 3.45
C SER A 89 6.25 -13.01 2.73
N TRP A 90 5.60 -12.12 3.49
CA TRP A 90 4.92 -10.96 2.91
C TRP A 90 5.86 -10.11 2.05
N SER A 91 7.09 -9.83 2.52
CA SER A 91 8.06 -9.04 1.75
C SER A 91 8.51 -9.76 0.47
N HIS A 92 8.81 -11.06 0.56
CA HIS A 92 9.30 -11.82 -0.59
C HIS A 92 8.29 -11.85 -1.75
N VAL A 93 7.00 -11.94 -1.48
CA VAL A 93 5.98 -11.97 -2.54
C VAL A 93 6.06 -10.75 -3.47
N TRP A 94 6.40 -9.58 -2.93
CA TRP A 94 6.50 -8.34 -3.70
C TRP A 94 7.82 -8.20 -4.45
N GLU A 95 8.89 -8.76 -3.89
CA GLU A 95 10.27 -8.61 -4.38
C GLU A 95 10.80 -9.86 -5.10
N CYS A 96 9.99 -10.91 -5.25
CA CYS A 96 10.39 -12.14 -5.91
C CYS A 96 10.89 -11.90 -7.35
N ASP A 97 12.10 -12.35 -7.66
CA ASP A 97 12.73 -12.18 -8.97
C ASP A 97 11.97 -12.86 -10.13
N MET A 98 11.11 -13.84 -9.80
CA MET A 98 10.27 -14.52 -10.78
C MET A 98 8.95 -13.78 -11.06
N ASN A 99 8.72 -12.61 -10.46
CA ASN A 99 7.58 -11.77 -10.80
C ASN A 99 7.74 -11.19 -12.21
N THR A 100 6.66 -11.19 -13.00
CA THR A 100 6.65 -10.59 -14.35
C THR A 100 6.90 -9.08 -14.34
N TYR A 101 6.52 -8.41 -13.25
CA TYR A 101 6.71 -6.98 -13.05
C TYR A 101 7.44 -6.77 -11.73
N THR A 102 8.46 -5.93 -11.76
CA THR A 102 9.16 -5.49 -10.56
C THR A 102 8.41 -4.34 -9.89
N LEU A 103 8.73 -4.07 -8.62
CA LEU A 103 8.27 -2.86 -7.95
C LEU A 103 8.74 -1.59 -8.69
N TYR A 104 9.94 -1.63 -9.28
CA TYR A 104 10.50 -0.52 -10.06
C TYR A 104 9.65 -0.20 -11.30
N ASP A 105 9.20 -1.22 -12.04
CA ASP A 105 8.35 -1.03 -13.22
C ASP A 105 7.02 -0.34 -12.86
N ILE A 106 6.42 -0.79 -11.76
CA ILE A 106 5.13 -0.26 -11.27
C ILE A 106 5.30 1.17 -10.77
N VAL A 107 6.34 1.45 -9.99
CA VAL A 107 6.65 2.80 -9.50
C VAL A 107 6.92 3.75 -10.67
N ASN A 108 7.77 3.37 -11.61
CA ASN A 108 8.11 4.22 -12.76
C ASN A 108 6.89 4.57 -13.59
N LYS A 109 6.04 3.58 -13.87
CA LYS A 109 4.78 3.82 -14.58
C LYS A 109 3.94 4.87 -13.87
N ASN A 110 3.79 4.75 -12.55
CA ASN A 110 3.00 5.70 -11.76
C ASN A 110 3.65 7.09 -11.66
N ILE A 111 4.99 7.18 -11.63
CA ILE A 111 5.72 8.47 -11.70
C ILE A 111 5.46 9.15 -13.05
N LEU A 112 5.52 8.42 -14.16
CA LEU A 112 5.23 8.97 -15.49
C LEU A 112 3.79 9.47 -15.61
N THR A 113 2.83 8.71 -15.06
CA THR A 113 1.43 9.16 -14.97
C THR A 113 1.28 10.40 -14.10
N ASN A 114 1.94 10.46 -12.94
CA ASN A 114 1.94 11.64 -12.06
C ASN A 114 2.46 12.89 -12.79
N ILE A 115 3.61 12.79 -13.48
CA ILE A 115 4.18 13.88 -14.27
C ILE A 115 3.20 14.31 -15.37
N GLY A 116 2.58 13.36 -16.09
CA GLY A 116 1.56 13.65 -17.09
C GLY A 116 0.38 14.43 -16.52
N ASN A 117 -0.15 14.02 -15.37
CA ASN A 117 -1.25 14.70 -14.70
C ASN A 117 -0.87 16.10 -14.18
N LEU A 118 0.38 16.31 -13.75
CA LEU A 118 0.86 17.64 -13.37
C LEU A 118 0.89 18.57 -14.58
N LYS A 119 1.37 18.09 -15.73
CA LYS A 119 1.37 18.85 -16.99
C LYS A 119 -0.03 19.28 -17.42
N THR A 120 -1.03 18.39 -17.34
CA THR A 120 -2.42 18.75 -17.69
C THR A 120 -3.02 19.81 -16.77
N LYS A 121 -2.49 19.96 -15.56
CA LYS A 121 -2.83 21.00 -14.58
C LYS A 121 -1.94 22.25 -14.71
N ASN A 122 -1.15 22.36 -15.78
CA ASN A 122 -0.21 23.45 -16.03
C ASN A 122 0.89 23.58 -14.95
N ILE A 123 1.27 22.46 -14.32
CA ILE A 123 2.37 22.36 -13.36
C ILE A 123 3.52 21.61 -14.03
N TYR A 124 4.66 22.27 -14.17
CA TYR A 124 5.84 21.70 -14.82
C TYR A 124 6.91 21.37 -13.78
N VAL A 125 7.40 20.14 -13.84
CA VAL A 125 8.53 19.65 -13.04
C VAL A 125 9.64 19.18 -13.97
N ASN A 126 10.89 19.27 -13.52
CA ASN A 126 11.99 18.61 -14.22
C ASN A 126 11.84 17.09 -14.00
N GLU A 127 11.56 16.32 -15.06
CA GLU A 127 11.15 14.92 -14.96
C GLU A 127 12.19 14.03 -14.29
N GLU A 128 13.46 14.18 -14.66
CA GLU A 128 14.58 13.41 -14.12
C GLU A 128 14.73 13.69 -12.62
N ARG A 129 14.85 14.96 -12.23
CA ARG A 129 14.97 15.36 -10.82
C ARG A 129 13.75 14.96 -10.00
N TRP A 130 12.56 15.02 -10.60
CA TRP A 130 11.31 14.64 -9.93
C TRP A 130 11.27 13.14 -9.66
N LYS A 131 11.59 12.34 -10.68
CA LYS A 131 11.70 10.88 -10.58
C LYS A 131 12.74 10.48 -9.54
N ASP A 132 13.95 11.02 -9.60
CA ASP A 132 15.02 10.71 -8.68
C ASP A 132 14.67 11.06 -7.23
N ARG A 133 14.02 12.21 -7.03
CA ARG A 133 13.56 12.63 -5.71
C ARG A 133 12.52 11.67 -5.14
N ILE A 134 11.54 11.24 -5.94
CA ILE A 134 10.52 10.28 -5.51
C ILE A 134 11.14 8.92 -5.20
N ILE A 135 12.00 8.40 -6.09
CA ILE A 135 12.68 7.11 -5.90
C ILE A 135 13.53 7.15 -4.63
N LYS A 136 14.30 8.23 -4.42
CA LYS A 136 15.12 8.40 -3.21
C LYS A 136 14.26 8.29 -1.95
N ILE A 137 13.10 8.95 -1.91
CA ILE A 137 12.18 8.88 -0.77
C ILE A 137 11.63 7.47 -0.60
N LEU A 138 11.20 6.80 -1.68
CA LEU A 138 10.66 5.44 -1.62
C LEU A 138 11.66 4.41 -1.05
N LEU A 139 12.96 4.65 -1.25
CA LEU A 139 14.06 3.83 -0.75
C LEU A 139 14.52 4.21 0.67
N GLU A 140 13.94 5.25 1.30
CA GLU A 140 14.20 5.56 2.71
C GLU A 140 13.55 4.50 3.62
N LYS A 141 14.08 4.36 4.84
CA LYS A 141 13.52 3.44 5.85
C LYS A 141 12.11 3.89 6.25
N SER A 142 11.20 2.94 6.38
CA SER A 142 9.86 3.18 6.92
C SER A 142 9.96 3.62 8.38
N SER A 143 9.16 4.62 8.76
CA SER A 143 9.01 5.05 10.15
C SER A 143 8.03 4.17 10.92
N ILE A 144 7.33 3.24 10.24
CA ILE A 144 6.27 2.40 10.82
C ILE A 144 6.84 1.06 11.24
N LYS A 145 7.62 0.42 10.37
CA LYS A 145 8.18 -0.91 10.63
C LYS A 145 9.67 -0.94 10.36
N SER A 146 10.43 -1.50 11.31
CA SER A 146 11.87 -1.74 11.14
C SER A 146 12.09 -2.76 10.01
N ASN A 147 13.21 -2.60 9.28
CA ASN A 147 13.60 -3.43 8.13
C ASN A 147 12.69 -3.30 6.88
N GLN A 148 11.83 -2.28 6.82
CA GLN A 148 11.09 -1.95 5.60
C GLN A 148 11.46 -0.57 5.08
N LEU A 149 11.17 -0.36 3.79
CA LEU A 149 11.34 0.91 3.09
C LEU A 149 9.99 1.59 2.89
N ILE A 150 9.98 2.90 2.57
CA ILE A 150 8.74 3.65 2.31
C ILE A 150 7.92 3.06 1.15
N ILE A 151 8.56 2.41 0.15
CA ILE A 151 7.80 1.68 -0.89
C ILE A 151 6.89 0.59 -0.32
N HIS A 152 7.30 -0.07 0.78
CA HIS A 152 6.46 -1.06 1.46
C HIS A 152 5.26 -0.42 2.16
N ASP A 153 5.42 0.80 2.69
CA ASP A 153 4.31 1.61 3.20
C ASP A 153 3.31 1.88 2.06
N CYS A 154 3.80 2.28 0.87
CA CYS A 154 2.94 2.53 -0.29
C CYS A 154 2.22 1.27 -0.77
N ILE A 155 2.89 0.10 -0.83
CA ILE A 155 2.27 -1.19 -1.17
C ILE A 155 1.09 -1.50 -0.24
N LYS A 156 1.23 -1.21 1.05
CA LYS A 156 0.17 -1.37 2.07
C LYS A 156 -0.96 -0.35 1.95
N GLY A 157 -0.82 0.65 1.08
CA GLY A 157 -1.77 1.77 0.96
C GLY A 157 -1.58 2.85 2.02
N ILE A 158 -0.39 2.95 2.62
CA ILE A 158 -0.07 3.97 3.62
C ILE A 158 0.46 5.22 2.93
N PHE A 159 -0.13 6.36 3.28
CA PHE A 159 0.17 7.66 2.70
C PHE A 159 1.31 8.34 3.46
N ASN A 160 2.55 8.02 3.08
CA ASN A 160 3.73 8.54 3.76
C ASN A 160 3.90 10.06 3.53
N LYS A 161 4.04 10.82 4.63
CA LYS A 161 4.17 12.29 4.60
C LYS A 161 5.37 12.79 3.81
N ARG A 162 6.48 12.03 3.76
CA ARG A 162 7.65 12.38 2.96
C ARG A 162 7.28 12.55 1.47
N LEU A 163 6.31 11.77 1.00
CA LEU A 163 5.79 11.85 -0.37
C LEU A 163 4.67 12.87 -0.51
N THR A 164 3.67 12.86 0.39
CA THR A 164 2.51 13.75 0.26
C THR A 164 2.83 15.22 0.56
N GLU A 165 3.90 15.48 1.32
CA GLU A 165 4.41 16.82 1.64
C GLU A 165 5.74 17.11 0.91
N ILE A 166 5.99 16.43 -0.21
CA ILE A 166 7.17 16.65 -1.06
C ILE A 166 7.22 18.09 -1.59
N ASP A 167 6.07 18.72 -1.75
CA ASP A 167 5.91 20.11 -2.17
C ASP A 167 4.78 20.78 -1.36
N ARG A 168 4.78 22.11 -1.31
CA ARG A 168 3.73 22.91 -0.64
C ARG A 168 2.48 23.07 -1.51
N ASN A 169 2.59 22.84 -2.82
CA ASN A 169 1.48 22.93 -3.75
C ASN A 169 0.43 21.84 -3.47
N LYS A 170 -0.82 22.25 -3.24
CA LYS A 170 -1.94 21.34 -2.94
C LYS A 170 -2.26 20.37 -4.08
N GLU A 171 -2.12 20.80 -5.33
CA GLU A 171 -2.33 19.94 -6.49
C GLU A 171 -1.25 18.86 -6.59
N ILE A 172 0.00 19.22 -6.28
CA ILE A 172 1.10 18.25 -6.21
C ILE A 172 0.82 17.23 -5.12
N LYS A 173 0.43 17.68 -3.91
CA LYS A 173 0.04 16.78 -2.82
C LYS A 173 -1.02 15.78 -3.26
N TYR A 174 -2.09 16.26 -3.91
CA TYR A 174 -3.17 15.41 -4.41
C TYR A 174 -2.71 14.40 -5.48
N GLU A 175 -1.84 14.82 -6.41
CA GLU A 175 -1.28 13.88 -7.39
C GLU A 175 -0.27 12.89 -6.77
N MET A 176 0.39 13.25 -5.67
CA MET A 176 1.22 12.32 -4.89
C MET A 176 0.38 11.30 -4.13
N GLU A 177 -0.78 11.71 -3.59
CA GLU A 177 -1.76 10.79 -3.00
C GLU A 177 -2.24 9.76 -4.04
N LYS A 178 -2.54 10.21 -5.28
CA LYS A 178 -2.87 9.31 -6.39
C LYS A 178 -1.71 8.40 -6.79
N LEU A 179 -0.46 8.89 -6.79
CA LEU A 179 0.71 8.07 -7.06
C LEU A 179 0.82 6.91 -6.07
N ILE A 180 0.61 7.18 -4.78
CA ILE A 180 0.64 6.14 -3.72
C ILE A 180 -0.47 5.11 -3.95
N GLN A 181 -1.70 5.57 -4.25
CA GLN A 181 -2.81 4.68 -4.60
C GLN A 181 -2.50 3.83 -5.83
N GLY A 182 -1.94 4.44 -6.87
CA GLY A 182 -1.55 3.77 -8.11
C GLY A 182 -0.47 2.70 -7.91
N ILE A 183 0.47 2.92 -6.98
CA ILE A 183 1.42 1.88 -6.55
C ILE A 183 0.68 0.73 -5.86
N ALA A 184 -0.14 1.02 -4.85
CA ALA A 184 -0.87 0.00 -4.08
C ALA A 184 -1.80 -0.86 -4.95
N LEU A 185 -2.50 -0.23 -5.91
CA LEU A 185 -3.35 -0.92 -6.86
C LEU A 185 -2.53 -1.68 -7.91
N GLY A 186 -1.46 -1.07 -8.43
CA GLY A 186 -0.59 -1.67 -9.42
C GLY A 186 0.07 -2.96 -8.94
N VAL A 187 0.58 -3.00 -7.71
CA VAL A 187 1.18 -4.23 -7.15
C VAL A 187 0.15 -5.32 -6.91
N LYS A 188 -1.07 -4.97 -6.49
CA LYS A 188 -2.17 -5.91 -6.37
C LYS A 188 -2.48 -6.56 -7.73
N GLU A 189 -2.69 -5.73 -8.75
CA GLU A 189 -3.10 -6.19 -10.09
C GLU A 189 -1.99 -6.94 -10.83
N LYS A 190 -0.73 -6.54 -10.66
CA LYS A 190 0.39 -7.08 -11.45
C LYS A 190 1.12 -8.23 -10.78
N ILE A 191 1.27 -8.19 -9.44
CA ILE A 191 2.05 -9.16 -8.67
C ILE A 191 1.15 -10.12 -7.90
N TRP A 192 0.16 -9.61 -7.17
CA TRP A 192 -0.69 -10.45 -6.30
C TRP A 192 -1.66 -11.33 -7.11
N ARG A 193 -2.43 -10.74 -8.04
CA ARG A 193 -3.39 -11.44 -8.93
C ARG A 193 -4.32 -12.45 -8.22
N ASP A 194 -5.10 -11.96 -7.25
CA ASP A 194 -6.31 -12.63 -6.72
C ASP A 194 -7.59 -11.90 -7.15
#